data_AF-A0A833CB28-F1
#
_entry.id   AF-A0A833CB28-F1
#
_cell.length_a   1.000
_cell.length_b   1.000
_cell.length_c   1.000
_cell.angle_alpha   90.00
_cell.angle_beta   90.00
_cell.angle_gamma   90.00
#
_symmetry.space_group_name_H-M   'P 1'
#
loop_
_entity.id
_entity.type
_entity.pdbx_description
1 polymer ?
#
loop_
_entity_poly.entity_id
_entity_poly.type
_entity_poly.pdbx_seq_one_letter_code
_entity_poly.pdbx_strand_id
1 'polypeptide(L)'
;MRIQFTVTDEELEILTKKAIEGGFPSVTEYCKCSSLQKNTSYADLYTTLLNKISSLPKGKEFVLRELIATPPALIGRWFYENVNKRLVKNVEHIGKAEGGVEKYKRI
;
A
#
# COMPACT_ATOMS: atom_id res chain seq x y z
N MET A 1 3.48 -7.61 22.34
CA MET A 1 2.08 -7.31 22.72
C MET A 1 1.27 -7.07 21.47
N ARG A 2 0.05 -7.65 21.37
CA ARG A 2 -0.85 -7.53 20.21
C ARG A 2 -2.20 -6.98 20.69
N ILE A 3 -2.75 -6.00 19.98
CA ILE A 3 -4.10 -5.46 20.24
C ILE A 3 -5.00 -5.94 19.11
N GLN A 4 -6.20 -6.42 19.46
CA GLN A 4 -7.24 -6.85 18.52
C GLN A 4 -8.59 -6.37 19.04
N PHE A 5 -9.44 -5.93 18.13
CA PHE A 5 -10.83 -5.59 18.39
C PHE A 5 -11.68 -6.03 17.20
N THR A 6 -12.95 -6.28 17.45
CA THR A 6 -13.94 -6.62 16.43
C THR A 6 -14.72 -5.37 16.08
N VAL A 7 -15.08 -5.23 14.81
CA VAL A 7 -15.90 -4.14 14.29
C VAL A 7 -17.05 -4.70 13.49
N THR A 8 -18.14 -3.94 13.37
CA THR A 8 -19.22 -4.23 12.43
C THR A 8 -18.79 -3.94 10.99
N ASP A 9 -19.60 -4.36 10.01
CA ASP A 9 -19.36 -4.05 8.61
C ASP A 9 -19.41 -2.54 8.35
N GLU A 10 -20.35 -1.82 8.97
CA GLU A 10 -20.46 -0.36 8.85
C GLU A 10 -19.22 0.34 9.44
N GLU A 11 -18.73 -0.12 10.58
CA GLU A 11 -17.51 0.40 11.19
C GLU A 11 -16.29 0.12 10.32
N LEU A 12 -16.20 -1.06 9.71
CA LEU A 12 -15.12 -1.41 8.78
C LEU A 12 -15.15 -0.53 7.52
N GLU A 13 -16.32 -0.23 6.97
CA GLU A 13 -16.46 0.72 5.85
C GLU A 13 -15.96 2.11 6.22
N ILE A 14 -16.36 2.61 7.39
CA ILE A 14 -15.90 3.91 7.91
C ILE A 14 -14.37 3.92 8.05
N LEU A 15 -13.80 2.88 8.65
CA LEU A 15 -12.34 2.78 8.83
C LEU A 15 -11.61 2.67 7.50
N THR A 16 -12.18 1.95 6.54
CA THR A 16 -11.62 1.81 5.18
C THR A 16 -11.59 3.15 4.47
N LYS A 17 -12.69 3.91 4.52
CA LYS A 17 -12.76 5.25 3.95
C LYS A 17 -11.71 6.18 4.55
N LYS A 18 -11.59 6.21 5.88
CA LYS A 18 -10.58 7.02 6.58
C LYS A 18 -9.15 6.61 6.23
N ALA A 19 -8.88 5.31 6.08
CA ALA A 19 -7.56 4.83 5.67
C ALA A 19 -7.20 5.30 4.26
N ILE A 20 -8.15 5.23 3.31
CA ILE A 20 -7.97 5.70 1.93
C ILE A 20 -7.75 7.22 1.90
N GLU A 21 -8.61 8.00 2.56
CA GLU A 21 -8.52 9.46 2.62
C GLU A 21 -7.20 9.91 3.28
N GLY A 22 -6.73 9.19 4.29
CA GLY A 22 -5.44 9.43 4.93
C GLY A 22 -4.22 8.90 4.16
N GLY A 23 -4.40 8.24 3.01
CA GLY A 23 -3.30 7.70 2.21
C GLY A 23 -2.58 6.51 2.85
N PHE A 24 -3.23 5.80 3.77
CA PHE A 24 -2.65 4.63 4.43
C PHE A 24 -2.70 3.39 3.55
N PRO A 25 -1.71 2.48 3.66
CA PRO A 25 -1.72 1.24 2.88
C PRO A 25 -2.83 0.27 3.30
N SER A 26 -3.32 0.36 4.54
CA SER A 26 -4.34 -0.53 5.09
C SER A 26 -5.08 0.08 6.27
N VAL A 27 -6.26 -0.47 6.59
CA VAL A 27 -7.04 -0.12 7.79
C VAL A 27 -6.23 -0.36 9.07
N THR A 28 -5.49 -1.47 9.14
CA THR A 28 -4.69 -1.79 10.32
C THR A 28 -3.61 -0.76 10.59
N GLU A 29 -2.98 -0.23 9.53
CA GLU A 29 -1.96 0.80 9.67
C GLU A 29 -2.58 2.14 10.09
N TYR A 30 -3.71 2.49 9.48
CA TYR A 30 -4.50 3.66 9.88
C TYR A 30 -4.88 3.61 11.37
N CYS A 31 -5.44 2.50 11.84
CA CYS A 31 -5.83 2.34 13.24
C CYS A 31 -4.63 2.47 14.17
N LYS A 32 -3.50 1.85 13.82
CA LYS A 32 -2.27 1.93 14.63
C LYS A 32 -1.75 3.37 14.74
N CYS A 33 -1.62 4.08 13.62
CA CYS A 33 -1.18 5.48 13.62
C CYS A 33 -2.14 6.36 14.43
N SER A 34 -3.44 6.18 14.23
CA SER A 34 -4.47 6.96 14.91
C SER A 34 -4.47 6.74 16.42
N SER A 35 -4.37 5.48 16.87
CA SER A 35 -4.36 5.14 18.30
C SER A 35 -3.08 5.54 19.02
N LEU A 36 -1.93 5.50 18.35
CA LEU A 36 -0.65 5.85 18.95
C LEU A 36 -0.26 7.32 18.75
N GLN A 37 -1.02 8.07 17.95
CA GLN A 37 -0.73 9.46 17.55
C GLN A 37 0.72 9.62 17.04
N LYS A 38 1.21 8.62 16.31
CA LYS A 38 2.58 8.59 15.78
C LYS A 38 2.54 8.09 14.34
N ASN A 39 3.29 8.76 13.48
CA ASN A 39 3.61 8.19 12.17
C ASN A 39 4.42 6.92 12.39
N THR A 40 3.97 5.86 11.75
CA THR A 40 4.69 4.60 11.70
C THR A 40 5.57 4.57 10.47
N SER A 41 6.64 3.77 10.54
CA SER A 41 7.52 3.53 9.40
C SER A 41 6.79 3.06 8.13
N TYR A 42 5.61 2.42 8.24
CA TYR A 42 4.90 1.88 7.09
C TYR A 42 4.06 2.91 6.34
N ALA A 43 3.43 3.85 7.03
CA ALA A 43 2.70 4.94 6.37
C ALA A 43 3.68 5.79 5.54
N ASP A 44 4.78 6.23 6.16
CA ASP A 44 5.81 7.04 5.48
C ASP A 44 6.47 6.28 4.32
N LEU A 45 6.73 4.97 4.51
CA LEU A 45 7.29 4.11 3.47
C LEU A 45 6.32 3.94 2.28
N TYR A 46 5.02 3.82 2.55
CA TYR A 46 4.00 3.71 1.52
C TYR A 46 3.84 5.01 0.74
N THR A 47 3.82 6.16 1.42
CA THR A 47 3.85 7.47 0.76
C THR A 47 5.09 7.63 -0.11
N THR A 48 6.26 7.23 0.40
CA THR A 48 7.52 7.23 -0.36
C THR A 48 7.44 6.34 -1.60
N LEU A 49 6.84 5.14 -1.47
CA LEU A 49 6.61 4.24 -2.60
C LEU A 49 5.77 4.92 -3.69
N LEU A 50 4.61 5.46 -3.31
CA LEU A 50 3.68 6.11 -4.24
C LEU A 50 4.31 7.32 -4.94
N ASN A 51 5.11 8.10 -4.22
CA ASN A 51 5.85 9.22 -4.79
C ASN A 51 6.86 8.75 -5.84
N LYS A 52 7.66 7.72 -5.53
CA LYS A 52 8.62 7.16 -6.50
C LYS A 52 7.93 6.59 -7.73
N ILE A 53 6.81 5.90 -7.57
CA ILE A 53 5.99 5.39 -8.68
C ILE A 53 5.48 6.56 -9.54
N SER A 54 5.00 7.62 -8.90
CA SER A 54 4.45 8.79 -9.60
C SER A 54 5.51 9.49 -10.46
N SER A 55 6.78 9.44 -10.05
CA SER A 55 7.93 9.94 -10.79
C SER A 55 8.42 9.00 -11.91
N LEU A 56 7.90 7.77 -12.02
CA LEU A 56 8.28 6.88 -13.12
C LEU A 56 7.71 7.36 -14.46
N PRO A 57 8.46 7.20 -15.57
CA PRO A 57 7.93 7.46 -16.90
C PRO A 57 6.69 6.60 -17.20
N LYS A 58 5.74 7.16 -17.95
CA LYS A 58 4.59 6.42 -18.47
C LYS A 58 5.08 5.26 -19.34
N GLY A 59 4.48 4.09 -19.17
CA GLY A 59 4.86 2.83 -19.81
C GLY A 59 5.97 2.06 -19.10
N LYS A 60 6.63 2.62 -18.08
CA LYS A 60 7.72 1.94 -17.37
C LYS A 60 7.19 0.77 -16.56
N GLU A 61 7.77 -0.40 -16.80
CA GLU A 61 7.58 -1.58 -15.97
C GLU A 61 8.54 -1.54 -14.76
N PHE A 62 8.07 -2.03 -13.62
CA PHE A 62 8.84 -2.04 -12.39
C PHE A 62 8.43 -3.20 -11.46
N VAL A 63 9.32 -3.53 -10.54
CA VAL A 63 9.01 -4.33 -9.33
C VAL A 63 9.30 -3.51 -8.08
N LEU A 64 8.61 -3.79 -6.98
CA LEU A 64 8.69 -2.97 -5.76
C LEU A 64 10.12 -2.79 -5.21
N ARG A 65 10.96 -3.83 -5.32
CA ARG A 65 12.35 -3.80 -4.85
C ARG A 65 13.25 -2.80 -5.58
N GLU A 66 12.88 -2.37 -6.79
CA GLU A 66 13.60 -1.33 -7.53
C GLU A 66 13.32 0.06 -6.97
N LEU A 67 12.18 0.25 -6.30
CA LEU A 67 11.76 1.53 -5.74
C LEU A 67 12.10 1.64 -4.26
N ILE A 68 11.99 0.52 -3.53
CA ILE A 68 12.30 0.43 -2.11
C ILE A 68 13.24 -0.74 -1.91
N ALA A 69 14.44 -0.48 -1.40
CA ALA A 69 15.37 -1.53 -1.02
C ALA A 69 14.74 -2.41 0.08
N THR A 70 14.71 -3.72 -0.14
CA THR A 70 14.17 -4.72 0.81
C THR A 70 12.76 -4.35 1.33
N PRO A 71 11.73 -4.31 0.46
CA PRO A 71 10.40 -3.92 0.88
C PRO A 71 9.84 -4.96 1.87
N PRO A 72 9.30 -4.53 3.01
CA PRO A 72 8.65 -5.44 3.95
C PRO A 72 7.49 -6.19 3.28
N ALA A 73 7.31 -7.47 3.61
CA ALA A 73 6.29 -8.31 2.99
C ALA A 73 4.87 -7.72 3.05
N LEU A 74 4.52 -7.05 4.16
CA LEU A 74 3.22 -6.39 4.33
C LEU A 74 3.00 -5.25 3.31
N ILE A 75 4.03 -4.46 3.02
CA ILE A 75 3.94 -3.39 2.01
C ILE A 75 3.69 -3.98 0.64
N GLY A 76 4.40 -5.06 0.29
CA GLY A 76 4.17 -5.76 -0.98
C GLY A 76 2.73 -6.26 -1.12
N ARG A 77 2.22 -6.90 -0.06
CA ARG A 77 0.83 -7.38 -0.02
C ARG A 77 -0.19 -6.25 -0.14
N TRP A 78 -0.09 -5.22 0.67
CA TRP A 78 -1.03 -4.10 0.64
C TRP A 78 -0.99 -3.34 -0.67
N PHE A 79 0.21 -3.15 -1.25
CA PHE A 79 0.33 -2.50 -2.55
C PHE A 79 -0.36 -3.32 -3.65
N TYR A 80 -0.15 -4.64 -3.69
CA TYR A 80 -0.85 -5.54 -4.61
C TYR A 80 -2.38 -5.45 -4.46
N GLU A 81 -2.89 -5.53 -3.22
CA GLU A 81 -4.32 -5.42 -2.94
C GLU A 81 -4.89 -4.06 -3.39
N ASN A 82 -4.17 -2.97 -3.13
CA ASN A 82 -4.60 -1.62 -3.49
C ASN A 82 -4.56 -1.34 -5.00
N VAL A 83 -3.61 -1.94 -5.74
CA VAL A 83 -3.61 -1.90 -7.21
C VAL A 83 -4.82 -2.66 -7.77
N ASN A 84 -5.10 -3.87 -7.27
CA ASN A 84 -6.25 -4.66 -7.71
C ASN A 84 -7.59 -4.00 -7.40
N LYS A 85 -7.68 -3.28 -6.28
CA LYS A 85 -8.84 -2.45 -5.90
C LYS A 85 -8.91 -1.11 -6.63
N ARG A 86 -7.98 -0.81 -7.54
CA ARG A 86 -7.88 0.45 -8.28
C ARG A 86 -7.73 1.69 -7.39
N LEU A 87 -7.19 1.51 -6.18
CA LEU A 87 -6.90 2.61 -5.25
C LEU A 87 -5.58 3.30 -5.60
N VAL A 88 -4.63 2.56 -6.17
CA VAL A 88 -3.40 3.12 -6.72
C VAL A 88 -3.67 3.59 -8.15
N LYS A 89 -3.72 4.91 -8.35
CA LYS A 89 -3.97 5.48 -9.67
C LYS A 89 -2.78 5.29 -10.61
N ASN A 90 -3.10 5.09 -11.88
CA ASN A 90 -2.14 5.05 -12.98
C ASN A 90 -1.04 3.97 -12.84
N VAL A 91 -1.38 2.87 -12.18
CA VAL A 91 -0.56 1.66 -12.11
C VAL A 91 -1.44 0.48 -12.44
N GLU A 92 -0.91 -0.45 -13.23
CA GLU A 92 -1.52 -1.74 -13.49
C GLU A 92 -0.60 -2.87 -13.04
N HIS A 93 -1.19 -3.96 -12.56
CA HIS A 93 -0.49 -5.20 -12.28
C HIS A 93 -0.41 -6.03 -13.57
N ILE A 94 0.81 -6.41 -13.98
CA ILE A 94 1.06 -7.10 -15.28
C ILE A 94 1.52 -8.55 -15.11
N GLY A 95 1.32 -9.13 -13.92
CA GLY A 95 1.71 -10.50 -13.60
C GLY A 95 3.03 -10.56 -12.82
N LYS A 96 3.78 -11.64 -12.99
CA LYS A 96 5.01 -11.89 -12.20
C LYS A 96 6.25 -11.79 -13.06
N ALA A 97 7.30 -11.21 -12.50
CA ALA A 97 8.66 -11.27 -13.04
C ALA A 97 9.31 -12.63 -12.73
N GLU A 98 10.50 -12.86 -13.29
CA GLU A 98 11.34 -14.00 -12.92
C GLU A 98 11.57 -14.05 -11.40
N GLY A 99 11.44 -15.25 -10.83
CA GLY A 99 11.46 -15.46 -9.38
C GLY A 99 10.13 -15.19 -8.66
N GLY A 100 9.03 -15.03 -9.39
CA GLY A 100 7.67 -14.99 -8.82
C GLY A 100 7.29 -13.67 -8.16
N VAL A 101 8.08 -12.61 -8.38
CA VAL A 101 7.87 -11.27 -7.81
C VAL A 101 6.79 -10.54 -8.61
N GLU A 102 5.81 -9.94 -7.93
CA GLU A 102 4.74 -9.17 -8.58
C GLU A 102 5.33 -7.99 -9.37
N LYS A 103 4.86 -7.83 -10.61
CA LYS A 103 5.36 -6.88 -11.60
C LYS A 103 4.25 -5.91 -12.01
N TYR A 104 4.63 -4.65 -12.16
CA TYR A 104 3.68 -3.56 -12.40
C TYR A 104 4.13 -2.70 -13.56
N LYS A 105 3.20 -1.92 -14.10
CA LYS A 105 3.46 -0.92 -15.14
C LYS A 105 2.79 0.40 -14.80
N ARG A 106 3.54 1.48 -15.00
CA ARG A 106 3.04 2.86 -14.88
C ARG A 106 2.25 3.19 -16.14
N ILE A 107 0.95 3.47 -16.03
CA ILE A 107 0.06 3.72 -17.20
C ILE A 107 -0.25 5.17 -17.50
#